data_AF-A0A536P612-F1
#
_entry.id   AF-A0A536P612-F1
#
_cell.length_a   1.000
_cell.length_b   1.000
_cell.length_c   1.000
_cell.angle_alpha   90.00
_cell.angle_beta   90.00
_cell.angle_gamma   90.00
#
_symmetry.space_group_name_H-M   'P 1'
#
loop_
_entity.id
_entity.type
_entity.pdbx_description
1 polymer ?
#
loop_
_entity_poly.entity_id
_entity_poly.type
_entity_poly.pdbx_seq_one_letter_code
_entity_poly.pdbx_strand_id
1 'polypeptide(L)' 'MQNTMAVELNEGELALVETYRTLIKLLRERDEDLAPYQRRNALKAVAALWQVMNGLDLDPEQIYDIGA' A
#
# COMPACT_ATOMS: atom_id res chain seq x y z
N MET A 1 7.62 -14.23 1.55
CA MET A 1 7.76 -13.13 2.52
C MET A 1 7.11 -13.58 3.81
N GLN A 2 7.69 -13.27 4.98
CA GLN A 2 7.13 -13.62 6.27
C GLN A 2 6.60 -12.37 6.98
N ASN A 3 5.48 -12.50 7.70
CA ASN A 3 4.97 -11.43 8.55
C ASN A 3 5.69 -11.35 9.90
N THR A 4 5.33 -10.40 10.75
CA THR A 4 5.94 -10.23 12.10
C THR A 4 5.68 -11.42 13.04
N MET A 5 4.73 -12.29 12.70
CA MET A 5 4.44 -13.56 13.39
C MET A 5 5.16 -14.78 12.76
N ALA A 6 6.09 -14.56 11.83
CA ALA A 6 6.83 -15.60 11.11
C ALA A 6 5.97 -16.54 10.23
N VAL A 7 4.74 -16.14 9.91
CA VAL A 7 3.86 -16.86 8.98
C VAL A 7 4.24 -16.49 7.55
N GLU A 8 4.36 -17.49 6.68
CA GLU A 8 4.57 -17.27 5.24
C GLU A 8 3.29 -16.78 4.59
N LEU A 9 3.41 -15.67 3.85
CA LEU A 9 2.32 -15.15 3.04
C LEU A 9 2.06 -16.05 1.83
N ASN A 10 0.79 -16.28 1.51
CA ASN A 10 0.38 -16.95 0.29
C ASN A 10 0.52 -16.03 -0.94
N GLU A 11 0.35 -16.59 -2.13
CA GLU A 11 0.50 -15.85 -3.40
C GLU A 11 -0.44 -14.64 -3.52
N GLY A 12 -1.68 -14.75 -3.02
CA GLY A 12 -2.66 -13.67 -3.04
C GLY A 12 -2.28 -12.52 -2.10
N GLU A 13 -1.80 -12.87 -0.89
CA GLU A 13 -1.32 -11.90 0.09
C GLU A 13 -0.07 -11.16 -0.42
N LEU A 14 0.86 -11.89 -1.04
CA LEU A 14 2.04 -11.29 -1.68
C LEU A 14 1.64 -10.28 -2.76
N ALA A 15 0.68 -10.63 -3.63
CA ALA A 15 0.20 -9.73 -4.66
C ALA A 15 -0.44 -8.44 -4.09
N LEU A 16 -1.16 -8.54 -2.97
CA LEU A 16 -1.73 -7.37 -2.29
C LEU A 16 -0.63 -6.48 -1.70
N VAL A 17 0.41 -7.07 -1.10
CA VAL A 17 1.58 -6.35 -0.57
C VAL A 17 2.33 -5.60 -1.68
N GLU A 18 2.55 -6.26 -2.83
CA GLU A 18 3.21 -5.65 -3.98
C GLU A 18 2.38 -4.50 -4.57
N THR A 19 1.06 -4.66 -4.64
CA THR A 19 0.15 -3.62 -5.11
C THR A 19 0.20 -2.40 -4.20
N TYR A 20 0.18 -2.60 -2.87
CA TYR A 20 0.33 -1.52 -1.88
C TYR A 20 1.64 -0.74 -2.10
N ARG A 21 2.77 -1.46 -2.13
CA ARG A 21 4.09 -0.83 -2.31
C ARG A 21 4.21 -0.07 -3.62
N THR A 22 3.64 -0.62 -4.70
CA THR A 22 3.65 0.01 -6.02
C THR A 22 2.86 1.32 -6.01
N LEU A 23 1.67 1.32 -5.40
CA LEU A 23 0.85 2.53 -5.29
C LEU A 23 1.48 3.60 -4.41
N ILE A 24 2.06 3.21 -3.27
CA ILE A 24 2.83 4.13 -2.41
C ILE A 24 3.96 4.78 -3.21
N LYS A 25 4.74 3.98 -3.93
CA LYS A 25 5.86 4.48 -4.75
C LYS A 25 5.37 5.47 -5.82
N LEU A 26 4.28 5.12 -6.52
CA LEU A 26 3.66 6.00 -7.52
C LEU A 26 3.26 7.36 -6.91
N LEU A 27 2.59 7.34 -5.76
CA LEU A 27 2.14 8.55 -5.07
C LEU A 27 3.29 9.37 -4.47
N ARG A 28 4.43 8.76 -4.12
CA ARG A 28 5.61 9.47 -3.62
C ARG A 28 6.45 10.08 -4.75
N GLU A 29 6.62 9.35 -5.85
CA GLU A 29 7.61 9.70 -6.88
C GLU A 29 7.02 10.35 -8.13
N ARG A 30 5.71 10.21 -8.37
CA ARG A 30 5.05 10.57 -9.65
C ARG A 30 3.66 11.19 -9.44
N ASP A 31 3.41 11.80 -8.29
CA ASP A 31 2.11 12.44 -8.00
C ASP A 31 1.75 13.54 -9.00
N GLU A 32 2.75 14.27 -9.48
CA GLU A 32 2.63 15.34 -10.47
C GLU A 32 2.16 14.86 -11.85
N ASP A 33 2.36 13.57 -12.17
CA ASP A 33 1.92 12.96 -13.42
C ASP A 33 0.44 12.54 -13.38
N LEU A 34 -0.18 12.56 -12.19
CA LEU A 34 -1.55 12.10 -11.99
C LEU A 34 -2.55 13.23 -12.13
N ALA A 35 -3.62 12.98 -12.89
CA ALA A 35 -4.80 13.82 -12.85
C ALA A 35 -5.41 13.81 -11.43
N PRO A 36 -6.08 14.89 -10.99
CA PRO A 36 -6.61 14.98 -9.61
C PRO A 36 -7.50 13.81 -9.19
N TYR A 37 -8.30 13.25 -10.12
CA TYR A 37 -9.15 12.10 -9.82
C TYR A 37 -8.36 10.80 -9.65
N GLN A 38 -7.23 10.63 -10.38
CA GLN A 38 -6.36 9.46 -10.28
C GLN A 38 -5.68 9.46 -8.91
N ARG A 39 -5.05 10.59 -8.54
CA ARG A 39 -4.44 10.78 -7.21
C ARG A 39 -5.43 10.46 -6.08
N ARG A 40 -6.62 11.07 -6.12
CA ARG A 40 -7.64 10.87 -5.08
C ARG A 40 -8.07 9.41 -4.95
N ASN A 41 -8.25 8.70 -6.06
CA ASN A 41 -8.67 7.30 -6.03
C ASN A 41 -7.52 6.36 -5.65
N ALA A 42 -6.28 6.67 -6.06
CA ALA A 42 -5.10 5.93 -5.63
C ALA A 42 -4.89 6.03 -4.12
N LEU A 43 -5.08 7.22 -3.51
CA LEU A 43 -5.02 7.37 -2.04
C LEU A 43 -6.08 6.53 -1.31
N LYS A 44 -7.31 6.47 -1.84
CA LYS A 44 -8.35 5.58 -1.28
C LYS A 44 -7.98 4.11 -1.37
N ALA A 45 -7.40 3.68 -2.50
CA ALA A 45 -6.94 2.32 -2.68
C ALA A 45 -5.79 1.98 -1.70
N VAL A 46 -4.85 2.91 -1.51
CA VAL A 46 -3.78 2.79 -0.52
C VAL A 46 -4.35 2.66 0.89
N ALA A 47 -5.31 3.49 1.28
CA ALA A 47 -5.93 3.41 2.59
C ALA A 47 -6.60 2.04 2.84
N ALA A 48 -7.26 1.47 1.84
CA ALA A 48 -7.84 0.14 1.92
C ALA A 48 -6.76 -0.95 2.03
N LEU A 49 -5.69 -0.85 1.23
CA LEU A 49 -4.58 -1.80 1.27
C LEU A 49 -3.75 -1.70 2.56
N TRP A 50 -3.65 -0.52 3.17
CA TRP A 50 -3.01 -0.34 4.47
C TRP A 50 -3.70 -1.16 5.56
N GLN A 51 -5.04 -1.26 5.52
CA GLN A 51 -5.79 -2.16 6.41
C GLN A 51 -5.44 -3.64 6.17
N VAL A 52 -5.22 -4.03 4.92
CA VAL A 52 -4.74 -5.39 4.60
C VAL A 52 -3.36 -5.62 5.20
N MET A 53 -2.43 -4.66 5.09
CA MET A 53 -1.09 -4.81 5.66
C MET A 53 -1.13 -4.97 7.18
N ASN A 54 -1.97 -4.18 7.86
CA ASN A 54 -2.20 -4.35 9.31
C ASN A 54 -2.79 -5.72 9.63
N GLY A 55 -3.78 -6.19 8.86
CA GLY A 55 -4.38 -7.51 9.05
C GLY A 55 -3.44 -8.68 8.75
N LEU A 56 -2.39 -8.45 7.96
CA LEU A 56 -1.31 -9.40 7.71
C LEU A 56 -0.18 -9.31 8.73
N ASP A 57 -0.30 -8.46 9.75
CA ASP A 57 0.77 -8.16 10.73
C ASP A 57 2.09 -7.77 10.05
N LEU A 58 1.97 -7.01 8.95
CA LEU A 58 3.08 -6.29 8.33
C LEU A 58 3.12 -4.89 8.95
N ASP A 59 4.31 -4.31 9.12
CA ASP A 59 4.46 -2.89 9.48
C ASP A 59 4.51 -2.07 8.18
N PRO A 60 3.39 -1.51 7.69
CA PRO A 60 3.32 -0.86 6.37
C PRO A 60 3.96 0.52 6.29
N GLU A 61 4.63 0.96 7.36
CA GLU A 61 5.07 2.34 7.59
C GLU A 61 3.89 3.34 7.65
N GLN A 62 4.20 4.58 8.08
CA GLN A 62 3.21 5.66 8.11
C GLN A 62 3.00 6.23 6.70
N ILE A 63 1.74 6.45 6.31
CA ILE A 63 1.34 6.97 4.99
C ILE A 63 0.89 8.44 5.03
N TYR A 64 1.10 9.13 6.15
CA TYR A 64 0.67 10.53 6.32
C TYR A 64 1.40 11.49 5.37
N ASP A 65 2.58 11.13 4.91
CA ASP A 65 3.39 11.93 3.98
C ASP A 65 2.76 12.07 2.60
N ILE A 66 1.93 11.10 2.18
CA ILE A 66 1.22 11.14 0.89
C ILE A 66 -0.22 11.69 1.00
N GLY A 67 -0.68 12.00 2.21
CA GLY A 67 -2.01 12.56 2.48
C GLY A 67 -3.14 11.54 2.53
N ALA A 68 -2.83 10.30 2.96
CA ALA A 68 -3.79 9.25 3.25
C ALA A 68 -4.14 9.21 4.76
#